data_AF-I6ZUC4-F1
#
_entry.id   AF-I6ZUC4-F1
#
_cell.length_a   1.000
_cell.length_b   1.000
_cell.length_c   1.000
_cell.angle_alpha   90.00
_cell.angle_beta   90.00
_cell.angle_gamma   90.00
#
_symmetry.space_group_name_H-M   'P 1'
#
loop_
_entity.id
_entity.type
_entity.pdbx_description
1 polymer ?
#
loop_
_entity_poly.entity_id
_entity_poly.type
_entity_poly.pdbx_seq_one_letter_code
_entity_poly.pdbx_strand_id
1 'polypeptide(L)'
;MDYVPVMNKLIKKVVRKFYEPHHVVITDILLKKILLYDTELCERMKMLSKEVNRLVIRLKEDKIIKYETKVENKEDNGQILRTVYYINYAEVRDVIKYKIFKMTKNLENSIKMAQTEGYMCMECGKEYSSLDAQSLMENYVFKCEDCKGDLVENKKDRSADCMMYSNLMSELDDIVLLLKETDKFSIPSMDYFQVLQMKKEKEDKQMPAPKEEEASSIAFPTVEEFDVGKGYVTDDGSDRRKDIKIDEYVTVNGAKKLFSDITEEDKEMMNETEYEEYYEIYSRYHEDLES
;
A
#
# COMPACT_ATOMS: atom_id res chain seq x y z
N MET A 1 -8.87 17.82 -11.74
CA MET A 1 -8.12 17.40 -10.53
C MET A 1 -6.67 17.75 -10.74
N ASP A 2 -6.31 18.95 -10.34
CA ASP A 2 -5.16 19.64 -10.96
C ASP A 2 -3.84 19.30 -10.25
N TYR A 3 -3.94 18.71 -9.06
CA TYR A 3 -2.84 18.09 -8.33
C TYR A 3 -2.32 16.79 -8.97
N VAL A 4 -3.16 16.06 -9.73
CA VAL A 4 -2.81 14.75 -10.31
C VAL A 4 -1.57 14.82 -11.23
N PRO A 5 -1.44 15.73 -12.20
CA PRO A 5 -0.23 15.82 -13.02
C PRO A 5 1.03 16.17 -12.20
N VAL A 6 0.92 16.98 -11.14
CA VAL A 6 2.05 17.33 -10.27
C VAL A 6 2.47 16.12 -9.42
N MET A 7 1.51 15.45 -8.78
CA MET A 7 1.74 14.21 -8.04
C MET A 7 2.33 13.10 -8.92
N ASN A 8 1.83 12.94 -10.15
CA ASN A 8 2.36 11.97 -11.09
C ASN A 8 3.83 12.27 -11.48
N LYS A 9 4.22 13.54 -11.58
CA LYS A 9 5.63 13.93 -11.77
C LYS A 9 6.46 13.59 -10.52
N LEU A 10 6.00 13.98 -9.33
CA LEU A 10 6.66 13.72 -8.05
C LEU A 10 6.91 12.22 -7.83
N ILE A 11 5.88 11.40 -7.95
CA ILE A 11 5.97 9.95 -7.73
C ILE A 11 6.92 9.31 -8.74
N LYS A 12 6.82 9.64 -10.03
CA LYS A 12 7.77 9.12 -11.04
C LYS A 12 9.21 9.52 -10.75
N LYS A 13 9.42 10.75 -10.27
CA LYS A 13 10.75 11.26 -9.93
C LYS A 13 11.35 10.50 -8.74
N VAL A 14 10.58 10.30 -7.68
CA VAL A 14 10.99 9.54 -6.49
C VAL A 14 11.24 8.07 -6.83
N VAL A 15 10.29 7.39 -7.50
CA VAL A 15 10.44 5.95 -7.77
C VAL A 15 11.64 5.67 -8.69
N ARG A 16 11.94 6.56 -9.65
CA ARG A 16 13.12 6.44 -10.52
C ARG A 16 14.46 6.75 -9.85
N LYS A 17 14.48 7.45 -8.71
CA LYS A 17 15.72 7.73 -7.95
C LYS A 17 16.02 6.64 -6.91
N PHE A 18 15.00 6.06 -6.28
CA PHE A 18 15.17 5.19 -5.11
C PHE A 18 14.87 3.70 -5.34
N TYR A 19 14.25 3.31 -6.47
CA TYR A 19 13.81 1.92 -6.70
C TYR A 19 14.31 1.35 -8.03
N GLU A 20 14.41 0.03 -8.10
CA GLU A 20 14.81 -0.70 -9.31
C GLU A 20 13.79 -0.51 -10.47
N PRO A 21 14.22 -0.66 -11.74
CA PRO A 21 13.37 -0.43 -12.92
C PRO A 21 12.03 -1.16 -12.92
N HIS A 22 11.95 -2.38 -12.38
CA HIS A 22 10.70 -3.13 -12.30
C HIS A 22 9.63 -2.42 -11.46
N HIS A 23 10.01 -1.78 -10.34
CA HIS A 23 9.11 -0.98 -9.53
C HIS A 23 8.64 0.28 -10.28
N VAL A 24 9.55 0.92 -11.03
CA VAL A 24 9.22 2.09 -11.88
C VAL A 24 8.11 1.72 -12.87
N VAL A 25 8.19 0.56 -13.53
CA VAL A 25 7.18 0.10 -14.49
C VAL A 25 5.84 -0.16 -13.80
N ILE A 26 5.82 -0.85 -12.66
CA ILE A 26 4.60 -1.09 -11.87
C ILE A 26 3.93 0.24 -11.48
N THR A 27 4.70 1.21 -10.98
CA THR A 27 4.15 2.53 -10.64
C THR A 27 3.72 3.32 -11.88
N ASP A 28 4.45 3.29 -13.00
CA ASP A 28 4.05 3.96 -14.25
C ASP A 28 2.76 3.35 -14.87
N ILE A 29 2.44 2.09 -14.56
CA ILE A 29 1.17 1.42 -14.90
C ILE A 29 0.04 1.90 -13.96
N LEU A 30 0.26 1.90 -12.64
CA LEU A 30 -0.70 2.38 -11.63
C LEU A 30 -1.01 3.88 -11.73
N LEU A 31 -0.07 4.72 -12.17
CA LEU A 31 -0.32 6.15 -12.40
C LEU A 31 -1.19 6.41 -13.65
N LYS A 32 -1.39 5.41 -14.52
CA LYS A 32 -2.30 5.48 -15.68
C LYS A 32 -3.69 4.92 -15.35
N LYS A 33 -3.75 3.79 -14.64
CA LYS A 33 -5.01 3.14 -14.20
C LYS A 33 -5.21 3.36 -12.71
N ILE A 34 -6.26 4.08 -12.31
CA ILE A 34 -6.50 4.45 -10.91
C ILE A 34 -6.53 3.22 -9.97
N LEU A 35 -7.10 2.10 -10.46
CA LEU A 35 -7.28 0.87 -9.72
C LEU A 35 -7.00 -0.34 -10.62
N LEU A 36 -6.23 -1.29 -10.09
CA LEU A 36 -5.79 -2.50 -10.77
C LEU A 36 -5.94 -3.74 -9.89
N TYR A 37 -6.36 -4.85 -10.48
CA TYR A 37 -6.34 -6.17 -9.83
C TYR A 37 -5.03 -6.92 -10.12
N ASP A 38 -4.72 -7.94 -9.32
CA ASP A 38 -3.49 -8.74 -9.49
C ASP A 38 -3.38 -9.44 -10.85
N THR A 39 -4.50 -9.95 -11.39
CA THR A 39 -4.56 -10.54 -12.74
C THR A 39 -4.16 -9.52 -13.80
N GLU A 40 -4.81 -8.34 -13.80
CA GLU A 40 -4.50 -7.24 -14.73
C GLU A 40 -3.03 -6.77 -14.63
N LEU A 41 -2.46 -6.74 -13.41
CA LEU A 41 -1.07 -6.33 -13.22
C LEU A 41 -0.10 -7.40 -13.74
N CYS A 42 -0.35 -8.68 -13.46
CA CYS A 42 0.47 -9.80 -13.95
C CYS A 42 0.46 -9.88 -15.48
N GLU A 43 -0.71 -9.75 -16.11
CA GLU A 43 -0.85 -9.70 -17.58
C GLU A 43 -0.07 -8.54 -18.21
N ARG A 44 -0.11 -7.36 -17.61
CA ARG A 44 0.58 -6.16 -18.11
C ARG A 44 2.09 -6.24 -17.92
N MET A 45 2.56 -6.86 -16.83
CA MET A 45 3.99 -7.09 -16.57
C MET A 45 4.56 -8.28 -17.34
N LYS A 46 3.72 -9.26 -17.74
CA LYS A 46 4.12 -10.55 -18.30
C LYS A 46 5.08 -11.33 -17.38
N MET A 47 4.81 -11.27 -16.08
CA MET A 47 5.60 -11.92 -15.02
C MET A 47 4.71 -12.84 -14.18
N LEU A 48 5.30 -13.78 -13.44
CA LEU A 48 4.52 -14.64 -12.55
C LEU A 48 4.04 -13.84 -11.33
N SER A 49 2.83 -14.15 -10.81
CA SER A 49 2.25 -13.46 -9.66
C SER A 49 3.15 -13.48 -8.42
N LYS A 50 3.96 -14.53 -8.23
CA LYS A 50 4.95 -14.60 -7.14
C LYS A 50 6.07 -13.55 -7.27
N GLU A 51 6.45 -13.18 -8.48
CA GLU A 51 7.49 -12.19 -8.75
C GLU A 51 6.93 -10.76 -8.64
N VAL A 52 5.74 -10.54 -9.21
CA VAL A 52 5.01 -9.26 -9.08
C VAL A 52 4.76 -8.95 -7.60
N ASN A 53 4.27 -9.92 -6.81
CA ASN A 53 4.04 -9.72 -5.39
C ASN A 53 5.33 -9.38 -4.61
N ARG A 54 6.50 -9.97 -4.94
CA ARG A 54 7.79 -9.59 -4.31
C ARG A 54 8.16 -8.12 -4.53
N LEU A 55 7.86 -7.56 -5.71
CA LEU A 55 8.10 -6.15 -6.04
C LEU A 55 7.07 -5.24 -5.37
N VAL A 56 5.81 -5.65 -5.39
CA VAL A 56 4.67 -4.95 -4.77
C VAL A 56 4.82 -4.84 -3.25
N ILE A 57 5.34 -5.87 -2.57
CA ILE A 57 5.56 -5.85 -1.10
C ILE A 57 6.50 -4.70 -0.70
N ARG A 58 7.64 -4.50 -1.38
CA ARG A 58 8.54 -3.36 -1.09
C ARG A 58 7.83 -2.02 -1.25
N LEU A 59 7.08 -1.83 -2.35
CA LEU A 59 6.31 -0.60 -2.59
C LEU A 59 5.17 -0.39 -1.56
N LYS A 60 4.59 -1.47 -1.04
CA LYS A 60 3.55 -1.46 0.01
C LYS A 60 4.14 -1.07 1.37
N GLU A 61 5.25 -1.67 1.77
CA GLU A 61 5.96 -1.37 3.03
C GLU A 61 6.40 0.09 3.07
N ASP A 62 6.91 0.59 1.94
CA ASP A 62 7.27 2.00 1.76
C ASP A 62 6.08 2.95 1.57
N LYS A 63 4.84 2.43 1.62
CA LYS A 63 3.58 3.17 1.45
C LYS A 63 3.48 3.99 0.16
N ILE A 64 4.10 3.50 -0.92
CA ILE A 64 3.98 4.09 -2.27
C ILE A 64 2.70 3.63 -2.96
N ILE A 65 2.22 2.42 -2.63
CA ILE A 65 0.98 1.83 -3.15
C ILE A 65 0.14 1.26 -2.00
N LYS A 66 -1.18 1.30 -2.16
CA LYS A 66 -2.10 0.51 -1.34
C LYS A 66 -2.20 -0.90 -1.90
N TYR A 67 -2.22 -1.87 -1.00
CA TYR A 67 -2.47 -3.29 -1.23
C TYR A 67 -3.64 -3.65 -0.34
N GLU A 68 -4.75 -4.10 -0.91
CA GLU A 68 -5.89 -4.58 -0.15
C GLU A 68 -6.44 -5.86 -0.79
N THR A 69 -6.91 -6.79 0.03
CA THR A 69 -7.68 -7.95 -0.45
C THR A 69 -9.16 -7.64 -0.26
N LYS A 70 -9.96 -7.79 -1.31
CA LYS A 70 -11.41 -7.59 -1.29
C LYS A 70 -12.11 -8.87 -1.74
N VAL A 71 -13.28 -9.11 -1.18
CA VAL A 71 -14.19 -10.16 -1.65
C VAL A 71 -14.97 -9.59 -2.82
N GLU A 72 -14.96 -10.27 -3.96
CA GLU A 72 -15.87 -10.01 -5.07
C GLU A 72 -16.79 -11.23 -5.23
N ASN A 73 -18.09 -10.97 -5.41
CA ASN A 73 -19.05 -12.02 -5.73
C ASN A 73 -18.93 -12.34 -7.23
N LYS A 74 -18.72 -13.61 -7.56
CA LYS A 74 -18.76 -14.12 -8.92
C LYS A 74 -20.23 -14.27 -9.35
N GLU A 75 -20.50 -14.21 -10.66
CA GLU A 75 -21.81 -14.45 -11.29
C GLU A 75 -22.44 -15.81 -10.95
N ASP A 76 -21.64 -16.72 -10.40
CA ASP A 76 -21.91 -18.13 -10.12
C ASP A 76 -22.15 -18.37 -8.61
N ASN A 77 -22.66 -17.36 -7.91
CA ASN A 77 -22.82 -17.26 -6.44
C ASN A 77 -21.57 -17.51 -5.55
N GLY A 78 -20.43 -17.88 -6.12
CA GLY A 78 -19.17 -18.08 -5.40
C GLY A 78 -18.46 -16.76 -5.05
N GLN A 79 -17.87 -16.69 -3.86
CA GLN A 79 -17.01 -15.57 -3.45
C GLN A 79 -15.56 -15.79 -3.90
N ILE A 80 -14.92 -14.78 -4.50
CA ILE A 80 -13.49 -14.80 -4.84
C ILE A 80 -12.74 -13.67 -4.14
N LEU A 81 -11.61 -14.00 -3.52
CA LEU A 81 -10.69 -13.01 -2.97
C LEU A 81 -9.83 -12.45 -4.10
N ARG A 82 -9.91 -11.13 -4.33
CA ARG A 82 -9.02 -10.42 -5.25
C ARG A 82 -8.18 -9.39 -4.52
N THR A 83 -6.88 -9.39 -4.82
CA THR A 83 -5.99 -8.29 -4.42
C THR A 83 -6.17 -7.13 -5.38
N VAL A 84 -6.32 -5.93 -4.81
CA VAL A 84 -6.40 -4.65 -5.52
C VAL A 84 -5.23 -3.75 -5.15
N TYR A 85 -4.75 -3.02 -6.17
CA TYR A 85 -3.67 -2.05 -6.10
C TYR A 85 -4.16 -0.68 -6.55
N TYR A 86 -3.86 0.34 -5.76
CA TYR A 86 -4.13 1.74 -6.09
C TYR A 86 -3.14 2.68 -5.38
N ILE A 87 -3.13 3.96 -5.75
CA ILE A 87 -2.25 4.98 -5.17
C ILE A 87 -3.08 6.02 -4.43
N ASN A 88 -2.87 6.15 -3.11
CA ASN A 88 -3.42 7.25 -2.32
C ASN A 88 -2.43 8.42 -2.34
N TYR A 89 -2.74 9.47 -3.11
CA TYR A 89 -1.85 10.62 -3.30
C TYR A 89 -1.54 11.39 -2.02
N ALA A 90 -2.46 11.46 -1.05
CA ALA A 90 -2.23 12.16 0.22
C ALA A 90 -1.20 11.41 1.08
N GLU A 91 -1.38 10.11 1.27
CA GLU A 91 -0.44 9.28 2.03
C GLU A 91 0.95 9.28 1.38
N VAL A 92 1.02 9.14 0.06
CA VAL A 92 2.30 9.14 -0.67
C VAL A 92 3.02 10.49 -0.56
N ARG A 93 2.31 11.62 -0.66
CA ARG A 93 2.89 12.96 -0.41
C ARG A 93 3.51 13.02 0.99
N ASP A 94 2.76 12.63 2.01
CA ASP A 94 3.17 12.77 3.41
C ASP A 94 4.34 11.85 3.78
N VAL A 95 4.35 10.63 3.24
CA VAL A 95 5.47 9.68 3.38
C VAL A 95 6.73 10.18 2.68
N ILE A 96 6.63 10.71 1.46
CA ILE A 96 7.78 11.32 0.76
C ILE A 96 8.30 12.52 1.57
N LYS A 97 7.41 13.42 2.03
CA LYS A 97 7.76 14.60 2.84
C LYS A 97 8.49 14.21 4.12
N TYR A 98 8.00 13.20 4.84
CA TYR A 98 8.64 12.66 6.04
C TYR A 98 10.01 12.02 5.74
N LYS A 99 10.12 11.19 4.70
CA LYS A 99 11.38 10.54 4.31
C LYS A 99 12.45 11.56 3.92
N ILE A 100 12.11 12.56 3.10
CA ILE A 100 13.03 13.65 2.73
C ILE A 100 13.46 14.46 3.96
N PHE A 101 12.51 14.86 4.83
CA PHE A 101 12.84 15.54 6.08
C PHE A 101 13.79 14.72 6.96
N LYS A 102 13.57 13.41 7.10
CA LYS A 102 14.40 12.53 7.92
C LYS A 102 15.79 12.29 7.32
N MET A 103 15.91 12.17 5.99
CA MET A 103 17.19 12.10 5.29
C MET A 103 18.00 13.38 5.53
N THR A 104 17.40 14.56 5.28
CA THR A 104 17.99 15.87 5.58
C THR A 104 18.44 15.97 7.04
N LYS A 105 17.56 15.62 7.97
CA LYS A 105 17.83 15.76 9.41
C LYS A 105 18.93 14.84 9.91
N ASN A 106 18.96 13.60 9.43
CA ASN A 106 20.01 12.65 9.78
C ASN A 106 21.38 13.18 9.31
N LEU A 107 21.47 13.74 8.11
CA LEU A 107 22.73 14.27 7.58
C LEU A 107 23.16 15.57 8.26
N GLU A 108 22.23 16.49 8.55
CA GLU A 108 22.52 17.64 9.42
C GLU A 108 23.12 17.20 10.76
N ASN A 109 22.55 16.16 11.37
CA ASN A 109 23.02 15.63 12.64
C ASN A 109 24.39 14.96 12.48
N SER A 110 24.62 14.17 11.42
CA SER A 110 25.94 13.60 11.11
C SER A 110 27.01 14.67 10.92
N ILE A 111 26.68 15.78 10.26
CA ILE A 111 27.62 16.91 10.07
C ILE A 111 27.87 17.65 11.38
N LYS A 112 26.87 17.82 12.25
CA LYS A 112 27.03 18.47 13.56
C LYS A 112 27.81 17.62 14.55
N MET A 113 27.48 16.33 14.65
CA MET A 113 28.25 15.33 15.41
C MET A 113 29.66 15.21 14.84
N ALA A 114 29.76 15.25 13.51
CA ALA A 114 30.93 15.60 12.72
C ALA A 114 31.71 16.75 13.38
N GLN A 115 31.26 17.99 13.18
CA GLN A 115 31.85 19.26 13.63
C GLN A 115 32.12 19.40 15.13
N THR A 116 31.71 18.44 15.98
CA THR A 116 32.16 18.40 17.38
C THR A 116 33.68 18.44 17.43
N GLU A 117 34.21 19.50 18.03
CA GLU A 117 35.62 19.64 18.33
C GLU A 117 35.99 18.60 19.41
N GLY A 118 37.11 17.93 19.19
CA GLY A 118 37.57 16.85 20.02
C GLY A 118 39.07 16.66 19.87
N TYR A 119 39.65 15.97 20.83
CA TYR A 119 41.07 15.71 20.90
C TYR A 119 41.32 14.21 20.73
N MET A 120 42.52 13.84 20.29
CA MET A 120 42.95 12.46 20.16
C MET A 120 44.33 12.28 20.77
N CYS A 121 44.54 11.16 21.49
CA CYS A 121 45.87 10.82 21.98
C CYS A 121 46.70 10.20 20.85
N MET A 122 47.90 10.72 20.63
CA MET A 122 48.83 10.19 19.61
C MET A 122 49.45 8.83 19.99
N GLU A 123 49.41 8.43 21.26
CA GLU A 123 50.02 7.19 21.76
C GLU A 123 49.04 6.02 21.80
N CYS A 124 47.81 6.23 22.27
CA CYS A 124 46.80 5.17 22.43
C CYS A 124 45.63 5.26 21.43
N GLY A 125 45.52 6.34 20.65
CA GLY A 125 44.47 6.54 19.65
C GLY A 125 43.07 6.82 20.21
N LYS A 126 42.89 6.96 21.52
CA LYS A 126 41.58 7.34 22.11
C LYS A 126 41.18 8.76 21.69
N GLU A 127 39.90 8.91 21.35
CA GLU A 127 39.26 10.21 21.07
C GLU A 127 38.49 10.70 22.30
N TYR A 128 38.58 12.00 22.57
CA TYR A 128 37.98 12.71 23.70
C TYR A 128 37.16 13.89 23.18
N SER A 129 35.99 14.18 23.76
CA SER A 129 35.30 15.43 23.46
C SER A 129 36.03 16.62 24.08
N SER A 130 35.73 17.85 23.63
CA SER A 130 36.28 19.06 24.27
C SER A 130 35.98 19.16 25.77
N LEU A 131 34.84 18.63 26.25
CA LEU A 131 34.49 18.61 27.67
C LEU A 131 35.30 17.55 28.44
N ASP A 132 35.51 16.38 27.86
CA ASP A 132 36.29 15.31 28.49
C ASP A 132 37.76 15.74 28.61
N ALA A 133 38.33 16.26 27.52
CA ALA A 133 39.68 16.82 27.51
C ALA A 133 39.83 17.95 28.55
N GLN A 134 38.83 18.83 28.71
CA GLN A 134 38.85 19.90 29.71
C GLN A 134 38.99 19.37 31.15
N SER A 135 38.40 18.21 31.47
CA SER A 135 38.54 17.59 32.79
C SER A 135 39.90 16.91 33.02
N LEU A 136 40.66 16.65 31.96
CA LEU A 136 41.98 16.00 31.95
C LEU A 136 43.13 16.98 31.67
N MET A 137 42.99 18.25 32.07
CA MET A 137 44.03 19.27 31.90
C MET A 137 45.06 19.24 33.05
N GLU A 138 46.34 19.05 32.72
CA GLU A 138 47.48 19.19 33.64
C GLU A 138 48.48 20.22 33.09
N ASN A 139 48.91 21.20 33.89
CA ASN A 139 49.89 22.23 33.49
C ASN A 139 49.57 22.96 32.16
N TYR A 140 48.28 23.27 31.92
CA TYR A 140 47.77 23.87 30.68
C TYR A 140 47.87 22.97 29.42
N VAL A 141 48.10 21.67 29.57
CA VAL A 141 48.11 20.67 28.49
C VAL A 141 47.07 19.58 28.76
N PHE A 142 46.35 19.15 27.73
CA PHE A 142 45.39 18.06 27.84
C PHE A 142 46.10 16.70 27.80
N LYS A 143 45.78 15.83 28.76
CA LYS A 143 46.43 14.52 28.95
C LYS A 143 45.47 13.37 28.73
N CYS A 144 45.98 12.27 28.18
CA CYS A 144 45.24 11.00 28.11
C CYS A 144 45.10 10.36 29.50
N GLU A 145 43.93 9.82 29.79
CA GLU A 145 43.63 9.13 31.06
C GLU A 145 44.51 7.88 31.27
N ASP A 146 44.71 7.05 30.24
CA ASP A 146 45.41 5.76 30.36
C ASP A 146 46.93 5.85 30.22
N CYS A 147 47.43 6.58 29.20
CA CYS A 147 48.87 6.63 28.89
C CYS A 147 49.56 7.94 29.28
N LYS A 148 48.80 8.98 29.67
CA LYS A 148 49.31 10.34 29.96
C LYS A 148 50.06 11.05 28.81
N GLY A 149 50.01 10.50 27.60
CA GLY A 149 50.40 11.18 26.38
C GLY A 149 49.55 12.43 26.12
N ASP A 150 50.10 13.37 25.36
CA ASP A 150 49.42 14.63 25.03
C ASP A 150 48.24 14.38 24.09
N LEU A 151 47.13 15.08 24.33
CA LEU A 151 45.97 15.08 23.45
C LEU A 151 46.08 16.22 22.42
N VAL A 152 45.94 15.88 21.14
CA VAL A 152 46.06 16.81 20.01
C VAL A 152 44.67 17.03 19.38
N GLU A 153 44.38 18.24 18.89
CA GLU A 153 43.14 18.53 18.15
C GLU A 153 42.92 17.53 16.99
N ASN A 154 41.77 16.85 17.00
CA ASN A 154 41.44 15.82 16.01
C ASN A 154 40.98 16.46 14.68
N LYS A 155 41.96 16.90 13.88
CA LYS A 155 41.77 17.52 12.56
C LYS A 155 41.53 16.46 11.47
N LYS A 156 40.50 15.62 11.64
CA LYS A 156 39.93 14.84 10.52
C LYS A 156 39.55 15.82 9.40
N ASP A 157 39.95 15.53 8.16
CA ASP A 157 39.56 16.36 7.01
C ASP A 157 38.06 16.15 6.74
N ARG A 158 37.26 17.16 7.09
CA ARG A 158 35.78 17.13 7.00
C ARG A 158 35.24 17.69 5.70
N SER A 159 36.11 18.00 4.73
CA SER A 159 35.68 18.48 3.42
C SER A 159 34.76 17.47 2.71
N ALA A 160 35.06 16.17 2.84
CA ALA A 160 34.27 15.08 2.26
C ALA A 160 32.81 15.07 2.75
N ASP A 161 32.56 15.15 4.06
CA ASP A 161 31.21 15.12 4.64
C ASP A 161 30.36 16.32 4.16
N CYS A 162 30.97 17.51 4.12
CA CYS A 162 30.34 18.73 3.62
C CYS A 162 30.04 18.65 2.11
N MET A 163 30.94 18.06 1.31
CA MET A 163 30.71 17.82 -0.12
C MET A 163 29.57 16.81 -0.35
N MET A 164 29.54 15.71 0.40
CA MET A 164 28.45 14.71 0.30
C MET A 164 27.09 15.33 0.60
N TYR A 165 27.00 16.18 1.63
CA TYR A 165 25.78 16.94 1.93
C TYR A 165 25.34 17.85 0.78
N SER A 166 26.24 18.68 0.26
CA SER A 166 25.91 19.61 -0.83
C SER A 166 25.47 18.88 -2.10
N ASN A 167 26.13 17.75 -2.41
CA ASN A 167 25.79 16.93 -3.57
C ASN A 167 24.38 16.34 -3.41
N LEU A 168 24.08 15.69 -2.28
CA LEU A 168 22.76 15.11 -2.06
C LEU A 168 21.66 16.18 -2.02
N MET A 169 21.90 17.34 -1.41
CA MET A 169 20.90 18.42 -1.43
C MET A 169 20.57 18.85 -2.86
N SER A 170 21.58 19.01 -3.72
CA SER A 170 21.35 19.31 -5.14
C SER A 170 20.59 18.20 -5.88
N GLU A 171 20.79 16.93 -5.49
CA GLU A 171 20.02 15.80 -6.03
C GLU A 171 18.59 15.73 -5.49
N LEU A 172 18.31 16.26 -4.30
CA LEU A 172 16.96 16.26 -3.71
C LEU A 172 16.16 17.53 -4.02
N ASP A 173 16.81 18.62 -4.45
CA ASP A 173 16.16 19.90 -4.79
C ASP A 173 15.01 19.73 -5.79
N ASP A 174 15.16 18.84 -6.78
CA ASP A 174 14.12 18.58 -7.77
C ASP A 174 12.86 17.90 -7.19
N ILE A 175 13.00 17.06 -6.15
CA ILE A 175 11.90 16.51 -5.36
C ILE A 175 11.32 17.58 -4.42
N VAL A 176 12.17 18.38 -3.76
CA VAL A 176 11.75 19.42 -2.82
C VAL A 176 10.94 20.52 -3.52
N LEU A 177 11.31 20.90 -4.75
CA LEU A 177 10.54 21.83 -5.58
C LEU A 177 9.16 21.26 -5.95
N LEU A 178 9.08 19.98 -6.33
CA LEU A 178 7.81 19.32 -6.62
C LEU A 178 6.92 19.16 -5.36
N LEU A 179 7.51 18.93 -4.18
CA LEU A 179 6.79 18.94 -2.90
C LEU A 179 6.22 20.33 -2.58
N LYS A 180 6.99 21.41 -2.79
CA LYS A 180 6.52 22.80 -2.63
C LYS A 180 5.43 23.18 -3.63
N GLU A 181 5.45 22.62 -4.85
CA GLU A 181 4.36 22.77 -5.82
C GLU A 181 3.11 22.00 -5.37
N THR A 182 3.30 20.78 -4.84
CA THR A 182 2.24 19.90 -4.34
C THR A 182 1.52 20.49 -3.12
N ASP A 183 2.25 21.11 -2.18
CA ASP A 183 1.69 21.75 -0.98
C ASP A 183 0.71 22.90 -1.28
N LYS A 184 0.65 23.41 -2.52
CA LYS A 184 -0.35 24.40 -2.96
C LYS A 184 -1.76 23.82 -3.15
N PHE A 185 -1.88 22.49 -3.20
CA PHE A 185 -3.14 21.80 -3.46
C PHE A 185 -3.63 21.03 -2.24
N SER A 186 -4.93 21.16 -1.93
CA SER A 186 -5.58 20.25 -0.99
C SER A 186 -5.80 18.90 -1.68
N ILE A 187 -4.97 17.91 -1.35
CA ILE A 187 -5.06 16.55 -1.88
C ILE A 187 -5.90 15.71 -0.91
N PRO A 188 -7.08 15.21 -1.33
CA PRO A 188 -7.88 14.33 -0.49
C PRO A 188 -7.21 12.97 -0.34
N SER A 189 -7.33 12.38 0.85
CA SER A 189 -7.07 10.95 1.04
C SER A 189 -8.21 10.17 0.39
N MET A 190 -7.87 9.15 -0.40
CA MET A 190 -8.84 8.31 -1.10
C MET A 190 -8.84 6.87 -0.57
N ASP A 191 -10.04 6.36 -0.32
CA ASP A 191 -10.28 4.96 0.08
C ASP A 191 -10.77 4.10 -1.10
N TYR A 192 -10.61 2.78 -1.00
CA TYR A 192 -10.94 1.80 -2.05
C TYR A 192 -12.27 2.08 -2.77
N PHE A 193 -13.36 2.29 -2.02
CA PHE A 193 -14.69 2.51 -2.59
C PHE A 193 -14.76 3.76 -3.48
N GLN A 194 -14.11 4.85 -3.07
CA GLN A 194 -14.04 6.10 -3.83
C GLN A 194 -13.18 5.95 -5.08
N VAL A 195 -12.08 5.19 -4.97
CA VAL A 195 -11.20 4.88 -6.11
C VAL A 195 -11.92 4.00 -7.13
N LEU A 196 -12.72 3.04 -6.68
CA LEU A 196 -13.56 2.17 -7.52
C LEU A 196 -14.66 2.96 -8.24
N GLN A 197 -15.33 3.90 -7.55
CA GLN A 197 -16.27 4.83 -8.18
C GLN A 197 -15.59 5.67 -9.28
N MET A 198 -14.42 6.24 -9.01
CA MET A 198 -13.65 7.00 -10.02
C MET A 198 -13.13 6.14 -11.19
N LYS A 199 -12.98 4.81 -11.02
CA LYS A 199 -12.69 3.89 -12.13
C LYS A 199 -13.92 3.78 -13.04
N LYS A 200 -15.09 3.43 -12.48
CA LYS A 200 -16.36 3.32 -13.21
C LYS A 200 -16.68 4.61 -13.99
N GLU A 201 -16.65 5.76 -13.32
CA GLU A 201 -16.89 7.06 -13.96
C GLU A 201 -15.96 7.38 -15.14
N LYS A 202 -14.72 6.86 -15.16
CA LYS A 202 -13.78 7.06 -16.26
C LYS A 202 -14.00 6.08 -17.40
N GLU A 203 -14.47 4.88 -17.10
CA GLU A 203 -14.85 3.86 -18.08
C GLU A 203 -16.14 4.31 -18.81
N ASP A 204 -17.13 4.81 -18.07
CA ASP A 204 -18.35 5.42 -18.63
C ASP A 204 -18.05 6.62 -19.54
N LYS A 205 -17.12 7.50 -19.14
CA LYS A 205 -16.67 8.65 -19.94
C LYS A 205 -15.78 8.28 -21.13
N GLN A 206 -15.44 6.99 -21.31
CA GLN A 206 -14.69 6.49 -22.48
C GLN A 206 -15.55 5.69 -23.47
N MET A 207 -16.83 5.47 -23.17
CA MET A 207 -17.80 4.96 -24.14
C MET A 207 -18.38 6.12 -25.00
N PRO A 208 -18.25 6.09 -26.34
CA PRO A 208 -19.03 6.97 -27.20
C PRO A 208 -20.50 6.51 -27.28
N ALA A 209 -21.39 7.46 -27.56
CA ALA A 209 -22.84 7.26 -27.71
C ALA A 209 -23.21 6.14 -28.71
N PRO A 210 -24.37 5.48 -28.53
CA PRO A 210 -24.82 4.42 -29.43
C PRO A 210 -24.96 4.94 -30.85
N LYS A 211 -24.38 4.22 -31.81
CA LYS A 211 -24.67 4.41 -33.23
C LYS A 211 -25.83 3.53 -33.63
N GLU A 212 -26.74 4.13 -34.39
CA GLU A 212 -27.94 3.50 -34.94
C GLU A 212 -27.60 2.36 -35.91
N GLU A 213 -28.60 1.53 -36.18
CA GLU A 213 -28.52 0.30 -36.96
C GLU A 213 -28.13 0.56 -38.42
N GLU A 214 -27.13 -0.18 -38.94
CA GLU A 214 -27.10 -0.56 -40.35
C GLU A 214 -26.77 -2.05 -40.46
N ALA A 215 -27.71 -2.81 -41.04
CA ALA A 215 -27.59 -4.25 -41.20
C ALA A 215 -26.70 -4.62 -42.39
N SER A 216 -25.78 -5.57 -42.19
CA SER A 216 -25.24 -6.36 -43.31
C SER A 216 -24.96 -7.80 -42.86
N SER A 217 -25.61 -8.75 -43.54
CA SER A 217 -25.59 -10.18 -43.24
C SER A 217 -24.46 -10.91 -43.95
N ILE A 218 -23.66 -11.70 -43.23
CA ILE A 218 -22.91 -12.84 -43.80
C ILE A 218 -23.01 -14.01 -42.80
N ALA A 219 -23.37 -15.19 -43.31
CA ALA A 219 -23.58 -16.40 -42.53
C ALA A 219 -22.42 -17.40 -42.59
N PHE A 220 -22.49 -18.35 -41.66
CA PHE A 220 -22.11 -19.78 -41.69
C PHE A 220 -21.02 -20.22 -40.70
N PRO A 221 -21.03 -21.48 -40.20
CA PRO A 221 -22.09 -22.49 -40.20
C PRO A 221 -22.43 -23.07 -38.80
N THR A 222 -23.59 -23.72 -38.69
CA THR A 222 -23.95 -24.61 -37.59
C THR A 222 -23.24 -25.97 -37.69
N VAL A 223 -22.89 -26.56 -36.54
CA VAL A 223 -22.50 -27.98 -36.42
C VAL A 223 -23.30 -28.61 -35.27
N GLU A 224 -23.54 -29.92 -35.37
CA GLU A 224 -24.72 -30.62 -34.88
C GLU A 224 -24.71 -31.02 -33.39
N GLU A 225 -25.88 -31.43 -32.92
CA GLU A 225 -26.14 -31.97 -31.58
C GLU A 225 -25.37 -33.26 -31.29
N PHE A 226 -24.99 -33.48 -30.03
CA PHE A 226 -24.60 -34.81 -29.56
C PHE A 226 -25.09 -35.04 -28.12
N ASP A 227 -26.15 -35.84 -27.99
CA ASP A 227 -26.75 -36.23 -26.70
C ASP A 227 -26.21 -37.59 -26.24
N VAL A 228 -25.59 -37.64 -25.06
CA VAL A 228 -25.35 -38.88 -24.31
C VAL A 228 -25.43 -38.60 -22.80
N GLY A 229 -26.59 -38.87 -22.21
CA GLY A 229 -26.73 -38.93 -20.75
C GLY A 229 -26.32 -40.27 -20.14
N LYS A 230 -25.47 -40.24 -19.10
CA LYS A 230 -25.57 -41.09 -17.89
C LYS A 230 -24.57 -40.66 -16.80
N GLY A 231 -25.02 -40.63 -15.56
CA GLY A 231 -24.23 -40.15 -14.41
C GLY A 231 -23.37 -41.22 -13.73
N TYR A 232 -22.49 -40.76 -12.84
CA TYR A 232 -21.70 -41.59 -11.91
C TYR A 232 -21.51 -40.92 -10.54
N VAL A 233 -21.36 -41.77 -9.52
CA VAL A 233 -21.12 -41.54 -8.08
C VAL A 233 -20.30 -42.75 -7.60
N THR A 234 -19.38 -42.70 -6.63
CA THR A 234 -18.97 -41.61 -5.73
C THR A 234 -17.75 -40.83 -6.31
N ASP A 235 -16.71 -40.30 -5.64
CA ASP A 235 -16.24 -40.41 -4.25
C ASP A 235 -15.46 -39.18 -3.75
N ASP A 236 -15.50 -39.09 -2.43
CA ASP A 236 -15.16 -38.06 -1.45
C ASP A 236 -13.68 -37.60 -1.39
N GLY A 237 -13.48 -36.44 -0.77
CA GLY A 237 -12.20 -35.77 -0.52
C GLY A 237 -12.27 -34.71 0.59
N SER A 238 -13.27 -34.80 1.47
CA SER A 238 -13.41 -34.15 2.79
C SER A 238 -12.70 -32.80 3.05
N ASP A 239 -13.48 -31.73 3.25
CA ASP A 239 -13.23 -30.85 4.40
C ASP A 239 -14.56 -30.42 5.05
N ARG A 240 -14.68 -30.60 6.36
CA ARG A 240 -15.98 -30.63 7.06
C ARG A 240 -16.30 -29.29 7.73
N ARG A 241 -17.12 -28.47 7.08
CA ARG A 241 -17.98 -27.50 7.77
C ARG A 241 -19.36 -28.13 7.95
N LYS A 242 -19.89 -28.13 9.16
CA LYS A 242 -21.24 -28.66 9.45
C LYS A 242 -22.26 -27.58 9.09
N ASP A 243 -23.22 -27.90 8.24
CA ASP A 243 -24.39 -27.04 8.03
C ASP A 243 -25.23 -27.03 9.31
N ILE A 244 -25.34 -25.87 9.95
CA ILE A 244 -26.20 -25.70 11.13
C ILE A 244 -27.63 -25.49 10.64
N LYS A 245 -28.52 -26.44 10.94
CA LYS A 245 -29.95 -26.26 10.72
C LYS A 245 -30.54 -25.47 11.88
N ILE A 246 -30.94 -24.24 11.59
CA ILE A 246 -31.66 -23.38 12.53
C ILE A 246 -33.15 -23.47 12.16
N ASP A 247 -33.88 -24.29 12.93
CA ASP A 247 -35.31 -24.56 12.75
C ASP A 247 -36.19 -23.59 13.59
N GLU A 248 -35.68 -22.40 13.91
CA GLU A 248 -36.44 -21.32 14.58
C GLU A 248 -37.13 -20.39 13.56
N TYR A 249 -38.16 -19.66 14.00
CA TYR A 249 -38.95 -18.75 13.16
C TYR A 249 -38.70 -17.30 13.54
N VAL A 250 -38.56 -16.44 12.53
CA VAL A 250 -38.39 -14.98 12.67
C VAL A 250 -39.58 -14.29 12.03
N THR A 251 -39.97 -13.14 12.57
CA THR A 251 -41.02 -12.30 11.98
C THR A 251 -40.39 -11.33 10.97
N VAL A 252 -40.91 -11.28 9.75
CA VAL A 252 -40.49 -10.33 8.69
C VAL A 252 -41.72 -9.55 8.25
N ASN A 253 -41.76 -8.25 8.54
CA ASN A 253 -42.88 -7.36 8.23
C ASN A 253 -44.24 -7.96 8.70
N GLY A 254 -44.27 -8.50 9.92
CA GLY A 254 -45.43 -9.18 10.51
C GLY A 254 -45.70 -10.62 10.05
N ALA A 255 -44.95 -11.17 9.10
CA ALA A 255 -45.11 -12.55 8.62
C ALA A 255 -44.03 -13.49 9.18
N LYS A 256 -44.41 -14.65 9.73
CA LYS A 256 -43.45 -15.63 10.27
C LYS A 256 -42.80 -16.44 9.15
N LYS A 257 -41.47 -16.40 9.06
CA LYS A 257 -40.63 -17.20 8.16
C LYS A 257 -39.67 -18.07 8.98
N LEU A 258 -39.23 -19.21 8.43
CA LEU A 258 -38.20 -20.03 9.05
C LEU A 258 -36.84 -19.35 8.86
N PHE A 259 -35.95 -19.41 9.85
CA PHE A 259 -34.64 -18.75 9.80
C PHE A 259 -33.82 -19.12 8.56
N SER A 260 -33.91 -20.39 8.14
CA SER A 260 -33.22 -20.92 6.96
C SER A 260 -33.78 -20.39 5.62
N ASP A 261 -34.97 -19.79 5.61
CA ASP A 261 -35.66 -19.28 4.40
C ASP A 261 -35.61 -17.74 4.27
N ILE A 262 -34.85 -17.05 5.14
CA ILE A 262 -34.73 -15.58 5.14
C ILE A 262 -33.72 -15.14 4.07
N THR A 263 -34.19 -14.41 3.07
CA THR A 263 -33.32 -13.82 2.03
C THR A 263 -32.72 -12.48 2.50
N GLU A 264 -31.73 -11.94 1.78
CA GLU A 264 -31.23 -10.58 2.05
C GLU A 264 -32.33 -9.51 1.85
N GLU A 265 -33.22 -9.72 0.88
CA GLU A 265 -34.38 -8.84 0.62
C GLU A 265 -35.37 -8.83 1.81
N ASP A 266 -35.52 -9.95 2.52
CA ASP A 266 -36.32 -10.02 3.74
C ASP A 266 -35.68 -9.22 4.89
N LYS A 267 -34.35 -9.21 5.02
CA LYS A 267 -33.64 -8.47 6.07
C LYS A 267 -33.76 -6.95 5.88
N GLU A 268 -33.76 -6.47 4.64
CA GLU A 268 -34.00 -5.06 4.32
C GLU A 268 -35.45 -4.62 4.61
N MET A 269 -36.37 -5.58 4.74
CA MET A 269 -37.80 -5.36 5.01
C MET A 269 -38.21 -5.60 6.47
N MET A 270 -37.29 -6.05 7.34
CA MET A 270 -37.51 -6.17 8.79
C MET A 270 -37.57 -4.79 9.44
N ASN A 271 -38.42 -4.63 10.45
CA ASN A 271 -38.31 -3.51 11.38
C ASN A 271 -37.21 -3.73 12.44
N GLU A 272 -36.89 -2.70 13.22
CA GLU A 272 -35.81 -2.74 14.23
C GLU A 272 -35.97 -3.91 15.23
N THR A 273 -37.17 -4.14 15.74
CA THR A 273 -37.45 -5.26 16.67
C THR A 273 -37.41 -6.64 16.01
N GLU A 274 -37.81 -6.75 14.74
CA GLU A 274 -37.70 -8.00 13.95
C GLU A 274 -36.24 -8.34 13.65
N TYR A 275 -35.40 -7.33 13.43
CA TYR A 275 -33.97 -7.47 13.20
C TYR A 275 -33.21 -7.83 14.49
N GLU A 276 -33.63 -7.31 15.65
CA GLU A 276 -33.15 -7.74 16.96
C GLU A 276 -33.45 -9.23 17.21
N GLU A 277 -34.69 -9.69 16.99
CA GLU A 277 -35.06 -11.11 17.07
C GLU A 277 -34.22 -12.00 16.13
N TYR A 278 -34.01 -11.56 14.88
CA TYR A 278 -33.13 -12.25 13.92
C TYR A 278 -31.70 -12.41 14.45
N TYR A 279 -31.13 -11.33 14.99
CA TYR A 279 -29.75 -11.30 15.45
C TYR A 279 -29.54 -12.12 16.74
N GLU A 280 -30.48 -12.10 17.69
CA GLU A 280 -30.42 -12.95 18.89
C GLU A 280 -30.38 -14.44 18.54
N ILE A 281 -31.21 -14.87 17.57
CA ILE A 281 -31.24 -16.25 17.10
C ILE A 281 -29.91 -16.59 16.42
N TYR A 282 -29.43 -15.75 15.49
CA TYR A 282 -28.14 -15.96 14.83
C TYR A 282 -26.98 -16.09 15.83
N SER A 283 -26.89 -15.18 16.80
CA SER A 283 -25.84 -15.20 17.84
C SER A 283 -25.89 -16.46 18.69
N ARG A 284 -27.08 -16.89 19.14
CA ARG A 284 -27.24 -18.11 19.97
C ARG A 284 -26.61 -19.34 19.30
N TYR A 285 -26.90 -19.56 18.01
CA TYR A 285 -26.39 -20.71 17.27
C TYR A 285 -24.91 -20.57 16.81
N HIS A 286 -24.34 -19.36 16.88
CA HIS A 286 -22.93 -19.12 16.56
C HIS A 286 -22.01 -19.05 17.78
N GLU A 287 -22.49 -18.69 18.97
CA GLU A 287 -21.72 -18.73 20.22
C GLU A 287 -21.50 -20.18 20.72
N ASP A 288 -22.46 -21.09 20.45
CA ASP A 288 -22.35 -22.53 20.72
C ASP A 288 -21.22 -23.24 19.92
N LEU A 289 -20.52 -22.54 19.00
CA LEU A 289 -19.34 -23.04 18.29
C LEU A 289 -17.99 -22.71 18.96
N GLU A 290 -17.96 -21.79 19.94
CA GLU A 290 -16.72 -21.32 20.58
C GLU A 290 -16.56 -21.75 22.05
N SER A 291 -17.43 -22.67 22.54
CA SER A 291 -17.37 -23.28 23.90
C SER A 291 -16.98 -24.76 23.91
#